data_AF-D5WVQ0-F1
#
_entry.id   AF-D5WVQ0-F1
#
_cell.length_a   1.000
_cell.length_b   1.000
_cell.length_c   1.000
_cell.angle_alpha   90.00
_cell.angle_beta   90.00
_cell.angle_gamma   90.00
#
_symmetry.space_group_name_H-M   'P 1'
#
loop_
_entity.id
_entity.type
_entity.pdbx_description
1 polymer ?
#
loop_
_entity_poly.entity_id
_entity_poly.type
_entity_poly.pdbx_seq_one_letter_code
_entity_poly.pdbx_strand_id
1 'polypeptide(L)' 'MKDLEYYLQLRYAVRLCPLEDEEGGGWLAEVPLLPGCMADGEIPEDAVANLEDAKRAWIKTALELGLATAHINLT' A
#
# COMPACT_ATOMS: atom_id res chain seq x y z
N MET A 1 -17.32 3.57 -14.51
CA MET A 1 -16.17 2.71 -14.18
C MET A 1 -15.47 3.34 -13.00
N LYS A 2 -15.03 2.55 -12.00
CA LYS A 2 -14.21 3.07 -10.90
C LYS A 2 -12.81 3.40 -11.43
N ASP A 3 -12.30 4.59 -11.15
CA ASP A 3 -11.00 5.08 -11.62
C ASP A 3 -9.96 5.16 -10.48
N LEU A 4 -8.72 5.58 -10.79
CA LEU A 4 -7.63 5.67 -9.82
C LEU A 4 -8.00 6.52 -8.60
N GLU A 5 -8.64 7.67 -8.83
CA GLU A 5 -8.99 8.61 -7.77
C GLU A 5 -10.05 8.01 -6.83
N TYR A 6 -11.06 7.33 -7.38
CA TYR A 6 -12.04 6.60 -6.57
C TYR A 6 -11.35 5.63 -5.59
N TYR A 7 -10.38 4.84 -6.08
CA TYR A 7 -9.71 3.86 -5.23
C TYR A 7 -8.75 4.51 -4.23
N LEU A 8 -8.10 5.63 -4.55
CA LEU A 8 -7.21 6.33 -3.63
C LEU A 8 -7.93 6.95 -2.42
N GLN A 9 -9.20 7.33 -2.59
CA GLN A 9 -10.02 7.93 -1.54
C GLN A 9 -10.63 6.91 -0.56
N LEU A 10 -10.48 5.61 -0.82
CA LEU A 10 -10.95 4.58 0.09
C LEU A 10 -10.09 4.54 1.36
N ARG A 11 -10.73 4.20 2.48
CA ARG A 11 -10.07 4.05 3.77
C ARG A 11 -9.48 2.66 3.90
N TYR A 12 -8.25 2.51 3.45
CA TYR A 12 -7.48 1.29 3.64
C TYR A 12 -6.92 1.21 5.06
N ALA A 13 -6.96 0.02 5.65
CA ALA A 13 -6.19 -0.25 6.85
C ALA A 13 -4.70 -0.27 6.50
N VAL A 14 -3.88 0.36 7.34
CA VAL A 14 -2.43 0.29 7.28
C VAL A 14 -1.95 -0.56 8.44
N ARG A 15 -1.11 -1.56 8.15
CA ARG A 15 -0.36 -2.27 9.18
C ARG A 15 1.04 -1.67 9.25
N LEU A 16 1.50 -1.38 10.45
CA LEU A 16 2.86 -0.93 10.75
C LEU A 16 3.57 -1.97 11.61
N CYS A 17 4.77 -2.35 11.21
CA CYS A 17 5.61 -3.31 11.92
C CYS A 17 7.03 -2.76 12.03
N PRO A 18 7.68 -2.81 13.21
CA PRO A 18 9.12 -2.58 13.28
C PRO A 18 9.85 -3.70 12.53
N LEU A 19 10.93 -3.35 11.85
CA LEU A 19 11.83 -4.31 11.20
C LEU A 19 12.98 -4.67 12.13
N GLU A 20 13.47 -5.90 12.05
CA GLU A 20 14.65 -6.30 12.79
C GLU A 20 15.91 -5.63 12.22
N ASP A 21 16.93 -5.43 13.06
CA ASP A 21 18.19 -4.81 12.61
C ASP A 21 18.86 -5.61 11.48
N GLU A 22 18.68 -6.94 11.44
CA GLU A 22 19.17 -7.82 10.38
C GLU A 22 18.47 -7.57 9.03
N GLU A 23 17.26 -7.01 9.05
CA GLU A 23 16.47 -6.61 7.88
C GLU A 23 16.70 -5.12 7.50
N GLY A 24 17.61 -4.44 8.18
CA GLY A 24 17.93 -3.02 7.98
C GLY A 24 17.36 -2.08 9.05
N GLY A 25 16.57 -2.60 10.00
CA GLY A 25 15.89 -1.80 11.03
C GLY A 25 14.79 -0.89 10.46
N GLY A 26 14.30 0.03 11.29
CA GLY A 26 13.23 0.95 10.90
C GLY A 26 11.83 0.31 10.95
N TRP A 27 10.98 0.70 10.01
CA TRP A 27 9.55 0.35 10.01
C TRP A 27 9.08 -0.04 8.61
N LEU A 28 8.24 -1.07 8.56
CA LEU A 28 7.48 -1.48 7.38
C LEU A 28 6.03 -1.06 7.53
N ALA A 29 5.51 -0.37 6.52
CA ALA A 29 4.09 -0.07 6.37
C ALA A 29 3.53 -0.85 5.18
N GLU A 30 2.33 -1.41 5.33
CA GLU A 30 1.63 -2.05 4.21
C GLU A 30 0.12 -1.87 4.27
N VAL A 31 -0.53 -2.09 3.12
CA VAL A 31 -1.97 -2.21 3.01
C VAL A 31 -2.33 -3.69 2.84
N PRO A 32 -2.83 -4.40 3.89
CA PRO A 32 -3.06 -5.85 3.80
C PRO A 32 -4.06 -6.26 2.71
N LEU A 33 -4.96 -5.36 2.34
CA LEU A 33 -5.94 -5.56 1.28
C LEU A 33 -5.33 -5.49 -0.13
N LEU A 34 -4.15 -4.89 -0.27
CA LEU A 34 -3.45 -4.74 -1.54
C LEU A 34 -2.14 -5.55 -1.44
N PRO A 35 -2.17 -6.88 -1.67
CA PRO A 35 -0.98 -7.72 -1.51
C PRO A 35 0.21 -7.20 -2.30
N GLY A 36 1.34 -7.06 -1.63
CA GLY A 36 2.56 -6.49 -2.22
C GLY A 36 2.64 -4.96 -2.19
N CYS A 37 1.61 -4.25 -1.73
CA CYS A 37 1.65 -2.81 -1.52
C CYS A 37 2.23 -2.51 -0.12
N MET A 38 3.54 -2.29 -0.10
CA MET A 38 4.30 -2.02 1.11
C MET A 38 5.43 -1.02 0.84
N ALA A 39 5.89 -0.34 1.89
CA ALA A 39 7.05 0.53 1.85
C ALA A 39 7.69 0.60 3.25
N ASP A 40 9.00 0.77 3.28
CA ASP A 40 9.78 0.96 4.50
C ASP A 40 10.11 2.44 4.77
N GLY A 41 10.52 2.74 6.00
CA GLY A 41 11.01 4.05 6.43
C GLY A 41 11.76 3.97 7.75
N GLU A 42 12.60 4.96 8.05
CA GLU A 42 13.41 4.98 9.28
C GLU A 42 12.52 5.07 10.55
N ILE A 43 11.41 5.81 10.44
CA ILE A 43 10.40 5.98 11.49
C ILE A 43 8.99 5.60 10.96
N PRO A 44 8.00 5.34 11.83
CA PRO A 44 6.65 4.97 11.39
C PRO A 44 6.03 5.95 10.39
N GLU A 45 6.22 7.24 10.61
CA GLU A 45 5.67 8.30 9.78
C GLU A 45 6.24 8.27 8.35
N ASP A 46 7.54 8.00 8.21
CA ASP A 46 8.21 7.89 6.90
C ASP A 46 7.69 6.66 6.14
N ALA A 47 7.55 5.53 6.83
CA ALA A 47 7.01 4.31 6.22
C ALA A 47 5.59 4.53 5.69
N VAL A 48 4.73 5.22 6.45
CA VAL A 48 3.37 5.58 5.99
C VAL A 48 3.41 6.55 4.81
N ALA A 49 4.28 7.57 4.85
CA ALA A 49 4.41 8.52 3.74
C ALA A 49 4.85 7.81 2.44
N ASN A 50 5.85 6.93 2.52
CA ASN A 50 6.32 6.13 1.38
C ASN A 50 5.24 5.13 0.91
N LEU A 51 4.44 4.58 1.82
CA LEU A 51 3.34 3.67 1.48
C LEU A 51 2.26 4.36 0.64
N GLU A 52 2.00 5.65 0.85
CA GLU A 52 1.01 6.39 0.05
C GLU A 52 1.42 6.48 -1.44
N ASP A 53 2.71 6.68 -1.70
CA ASP A 53 3.26 6.65 -3.07
C ASP A 53 3.22 5.24 -3.66
N ALA A 54 3.62 4.23 -2.88
CA ALA A 54 3.53 2.83 -3.29
C ALA A 54 2.09 2.41 -3.61
N LYS A 55 1.11 2.85 -2.80
CA LYS A 55 -0.33 2.61 -2.99
C LYS A 55 -0.82 3.21 -4.30
N ARG A 56 -0.43 4.44 -4.62
CA ARG A 56 -0.78 5.08 -5.90
C ARG A 56 -0.22 4.30 -7.10
N ALA A 57 1.05 3.90 -7.04
CA ALA A 57 1.67 3.11 -8.10
C ALA A 57 0.97 1.75 -8.26
N TRP A 58 0.76 1.03 -7.16
CA TRP A 58 0.10 -0.28 -7.14
C TRP A 58 -1.30 -0.21 -7.77
N ILE A 59 -2.15 0.73 -7.33
CA ILE A 59 -3.53 0.86 -7.84
C ILE A 59 -3.54 1.23 -9.32
N LYS A 60 -2.66 2.16 -9.74
CA LYS A 60 -2.54 2.55 -11.15
C LYS A 60 -2.21 1.33 -12.03
N THR A 61 -1.19 0.56 -11.64
CA THR A 61 -0.79 -0.64 -12.39
C THR A 61 -1.88 -1.72 -12.36
N ALA A 62 -2.54 -1.94 -11.22
CA ALA A 62 -3.64 -2.90 -11.12
C ALA A 62 -4.82 -2.54 -12.04
N LEU A 63 -5.11 -1.24 -12.24
CA LEU A 63 -6.11 -0.77 -13.21
C LEU A 63 -5.67 -1.01 -14.65
N GLU A 64 -4.41 -0.68 -14.98
CA GLU A 64 -3.83 -0.88 -16.32
C GLU A 64 -3.81 -2.37 -16.73
N LEU A 65 -3.58 -3.26 -15.76
CA LEU A 65 -3.57 -4.71 -15.97
C LEU A 65 -4.95 -5.37 -15.85
N GLY A 66 -6.01 -4.61 -15.53
CA GLY A 66 -7.36 -5.15 -15.35
C GLY A 66 -7.54 -6.05 -14.11
N LEU A 67 -6.61 -5.99 -13.15
CA LEU A 67 -6.62 -6.78 -11.90
C LEU A 67 -7.56 -6.18 -10.85
N ALA A 68 -7.95 -4.91 -11.02
CA ALA A 68 -8.76 -4.15 -10.06
C ALA A 68 -10.13 -4.79 -9.76
N THR A 69 -10.68 -5.62 -10.66
CA THR A 69 -11.97 -6.28 -10.47
C THR A 69 -11.90 -7.56 -9.63
N ALA A 70 -10.71 -8.12 -9.39
CA ALA A 70 -10.56 -9.36 -8.62
C ALA A 70 -9.94 -9.13 -7.23
N HIS A 71 -8.97 -8.21 -7.12
CA HIS A 71 -8.18 -8.03 -5.89
C HIS A 71 -8.59 -6.82 -5.03
N ILE A 72 -9.26 -5.81 -5.61
CA ILE A 72 -9.67 -4.59 -4.88
C ILE A 72 -11.15 -4.64 -4.48
N ASN A 73 -11.86 -5.75 -4.74
CA ASN A 73 -13.22 -5.93 -4.25
C ASN A 73 -13.20 -6.18 -2.73
N LEU A 74 -13.17 -5.07 -1.99
CA LEU A 74 -13.93 -4.90 -0.77
C LEU A 74 -15.36 -5.35 -1.10
N THR A 75 -15.81 -6.43 -0.46
CA THR A 75 -17.19 -6.94 -0.50
C THR A 75 -18.24 -5.84 -0.57
#